data_AF-A0A971HA69-F1
#
_entry.id   AF-A0A971HA69-F1
#
_cell.length_a   1.000
_cell.length_b   1.000
_cell.length_c   1.000
_cell.angle_alpha   90.00
_cell.angle_beta   90.00
_cell.angle_gamma   90.00
#
_symmetry.space_group_name_H-M   'P 1'
#
loop_
_entity.id
_entity.type
_entity.pdbx_description
1 polymer ?
#
loop_
_entity_poly.entity_id
_entity_poly.type
_entity_poly.pdbx_seq_one_letter_code
_entity_poly.pdbx_strand_id
1 'polypeptide(L)'
;MALKKNPIGSENENSATLQKAKQLFKNDPGARKENKILTTFSIEPSFKRELEDLFSNMGLGWAAGIRFALKEFSRKYSEHM
;
A
#
# COMPACT_ATOMS: atom_id res chain seq x y z
N MET A 1 -10.82 -26.14 11.05
CA MET A 1 -10.92 -25.80 12.49
C MET A 1 -10.78 -24.30 12.63
N ALA A 2 -11.75 -23.66 13.28
CA ALA A 2 -11.73 -22.23 13.56
C ALA A 2 -10.62 -21.91 14.58
N LEU A 3 -9.76 -20.95 14.27
CA LEU A 3 -8.76 -20.44 15.22
C LEU A 3 -9.45 -19.48 16.20
N LYS A 4 -9.61 -20.00 17.41
CA LYS A 4 -10.20 -19.36 18.59
C LYS A 4 -9.43 -18.06 18.91
N LYS A 5 -10.10 -16.91 18.87
CA LYS A 5 -9.59 -15.64 19.42
C LYS A 5 -9.47 -15.77 20.93
N ASN A 6 -8.26 -15.65 21.47
CA ASN A 6 -8.07 -15.40 22.90
C ASN A 6 -8.20 -13.88 23.16
N PRO A 7 -8.99 -13.47 24.17
CA PRO A 7 -8.95 -12.12 24.70
C PRO A 7 -7.85 -12.07 25.78
N ILE A 8 -6.77 -11.36 25.51
CA ILE A 8 -5.82 -10.91 26.54
C ILE A 8 -5.54 -9.46 26.13
N GLY A 9 -6.10 -8.48 26.82
CA GLY A 9 -5.82 -8.27 28.23
C GLY A 9 -4.85 -7.09 28.27
N SER A 10 -5.42 -5.93 28.54
CA SER A 10 -4.79 -4.61 28.60
C SER A 10 -3.69 -4.59 29.66
N GLU A 11 -2.44 -4.98 29.36
CA GLU A 11 -1.43 -4.98 30.43
C GLU A 11 0.06 -4.93 30.04
N ASN A 12 0.48 -4.43 28.87
CA ASN A 12 1.92 -4.29 28.63
C ASN A 12 2.37 -3.16 27.68
N GLU A 13 1.80 -1.96 27.83
CA GLU A 13 2.27 -0.78 27.10
C GLU A 13 3.59 -0.19 27.64
N ASN A 14 4.10 -0.70 28.78
CA ASN A 14 5.30 -0.20 29.47
C ASN A 14 6.52 -1.13 29.42
N SER A 15 6.52 -2.17 28.58
CA SER A 15 7.73 -3.00 28.43
C SER A 15 8.86 -2.22 27.75
N ALA A 16 10.00 -2.09 28.42
CA ALA A 16 11.20 -1.43 27.90
C ALA A 16 11.66 -2.01 26.54
N THR A 17 11.41 -3.30 26.32
CA THR A 17 11.71 -4.01 25.08
C THR A 17 10.83 -3.51 23.92
N LEU A 18 9.56 -3.24 24.19
CA LEU A 18 8.60 -2.72 23.21
C LEU A 18 8.94 -1.27 22.82
N GLN A 19 9.40 -0.47 23.79
CA GLN A 19 9.85 0.91 23.55
C GLN A 19 11.13 0.95 22.71
N LYS A 20 12.09 0.06 23.00
CA LYS A 20 13.35 -0.06 22.24
C LYS A 20 13.10 -0.54 20.79
N ALA A 21 12.20 -1.50 20.60
CA ALA A 21 11.77 -1.93 19.27
C ALA A 21 11.09 -0.79 18.50
N LYS A 22 10.14 -0.07 19.13
CA LYS A 22 9.49 1.10 18.52
C LYS A 22 10.48 2.20 18.13
N GLN A 23 11.57 2.41 18.88
CA GLN A 23 12.64 3.34 18.52
C GLN A 23 13.47 2.86 17.32
N LEU A 24 13.80 1.57 17.25
CA LEU A 24 14.53 1.01 16.09
C LEU A 24 13.75 1.18 14.78
N PHE A 25 12.43 0.97 14.80
CA PHE A 25 11.58 1.11 13.61
C PHE A 25 11.08 2.54 13.35
N LYS A 26 11.36 3.50 14.26
CA LYS A 26 10.93 4.91 14.09
C LYS A 26 11.75 5.65 13.04
N ASN A 27 13.00 5.22 12.83
CA ASN A 27 13.96 5.85 11.93
C ASN A 27 14.06 5.12 10.58
N ASP A 28 13.21 4.12 10.33
CA ASP A 28 13.15 3.47 9.03
C ASP A 28 12.49 4.43 8.03
N PRO A 29 13.22 4.95 7.02
CA PRO A 29 12.64 5.85 6.02
C PRO A 29 11.53 5.16 5.19
N GLY A 30 11.43 3.82 5.23
CA GLY A 30 10.35 3.04 4.64
C GLY A 30 9.06 3.00 5.48
N ALA A 31 9.09 3.41 6.75
CA ALA A 31 7.93 3.42 7.65
C ALA A 31 7.13 4.74 7.63
N ARG A 32 7.32 5.58 6.60
CA ARG A 32 6.39 6.69 6.35
C ARG A 32 5.02 6.09 6.08
N LYS A 33 4.08 6.28 7.02
CA LYS A 33 2.67 5.93 6.84
C LYS A 33 2.16 6.67 5.61
N GLU A 34 2.20 6.02 4.45
CA GLU A 34 1.53 6.54 3.26
C GLU A 34 0.04 6.66 3.58
N ASN A 35 -0.53 7.85 3.32
CA ASN A 35 -1.97 8.06 3.40
C ASN A 35 -2.62 7.25 2.29
N LYS A 36 -2.98 6.00 2.58
CA LYS A 36 -3.69 5.12 1.65
C LYS A 36 -5.12 5.62 1.49
N ILE A 37 -5.34 6.42 0.44
CA ILE A 37 -6.68 6.86 0.03
C ILE A 37 -7.24 5.79 -0.91
N LEU A 38 -8.45 5.32 -0.60
CA LEU A 38 -9.21 4.48 -1.51
C LEU A 38 -9.91 5.39 -2.52
N THR A 39 -9.55 5.24 -3.79
CA THR A 39 -10.12 6.03 -4.89
C THR A 39 -10.91 5.11 -5.83
N THR A 40 -12.13 5.52 -6.18
CA THR A 40 -12.99 4.84 -7.15
C THR A 40 -13.14 5.70 -8.39
N PHE A 41 -13.15 5.08 -9.56
CA PHE A 41 -13.38 5.76 -10.84
C PHE A 41 -14.08 4.80 -11.81
N SER A 42 -14.82 5.37 -12.76
CA SER A 42 -15.54 4.61 -13.78
C SER A 42 -14.66 4.46 -15.02
N ILE A 43 -14.55 3.23 -15.53
CA ILE A 43 -13.91 2.91 -16.81
C ILE A 43 -14.71 1.86 -17.55
N GLU A 44 -14.44 1.74 -18.84
CA GLU A 44 -15.01 0.70 -19.67
C GLU A 44 -14.54 -0.71 -19.19
N PRO A 45 -15.43 -1.71 -19.17
CA PRO A 45 -15.06 -3.07 -18.74
C PRO A 45 -14.00 -3.74 -19.62
N SER A 46 -14.00 -3.46 -20.93
CA SER A 46 -12.98 -3.91 -21.89
C SER A 46 -11.61 -3.36 -21.51
N PHE A 47 -11.53 -2.05 -21.32
CA PHE A 47 -10.31 -1.33 -20.93
C PHE A 47 -9.75 -1.79 -19.59
N LYS A 48 -10.62 -2.08 -18.61
CA LYS A 48 -10.18 -2.66 -17.32
C LYS A 48 -9.42 -3.97 -17.51
N ARG A 49 -9.94 -4.88 -18.36
CA ARG A 49 -9.32 -6.19 -18.61
C ARG A 49 -7.98 -6.05 -19.31
N GLU A 50 -7.88 -5.18 -20.30
CA GLU A 50 -6.63 -4.92 -21.02
C GLU A 50 -5.54 -4.38 -20.07
N LEU A 51 -5.90 -3.45 -19.19
CA LEU A 51 -4.97 -2.95 -18.17
C LEU A 51 -4.58 -4.03 -17.15
N GLU A 52 -5.53 -4.87 -16.71
CA GLU A 52 -5.24 -5.98 -15.80
C GLU A 52 -4.25 -6.97 -16.44
N ASP A 53 -4.41 -7.29 -17.72
CA ASP A 53 -3.49 -8.17 -18.44
C ASP A 53 -2.11 -7.53 -18.62
N LEU A 54 -2.06 -6.26 -19.02
CA LEU A 54 -0.82 -5.49 -19.13
C LEU A 54 -0.04 -5.47 -17.81
N PHE A 55 -0.71 -5.16 -16.70
CA PHE A 55 -0.06 -5.11 -15.39
C PHE A 55 0.38 -6.50 -14.92
N SER A 56 -0.40 -7.54 -15.20
CA SER A 56 -0.06 -8.92 -14.88
C SER A 56 1.19 -9.38 -15.64
N ASN A 57 1.31 -9.01 -16.92
CA ASN A 57 2.50 -9.27 -17.74
C ASN A 57 3.77 -8.59 -17.19
N MET A 58 3.61 -7.46 -16.49
CA MET A 58 4.70 -6.77 -15.79
C MET A 58 4.95 -7.29 -14.36
N GLY A 59 4.18 -8.28 -13.89
CA GLY A 59 4.24 -8.78 -12.51
C GLY A 59 3.63 -7.83 -11.46
N LEU A 60 2.79 -6.88 -11.89
CA LEU A 60 2.15 -5.89 -11.04
C LEU A 60 0.68 -6.25 -10.80
N GLY A 61 0.23 -6.18 -9.54
CA GLY A 61 -1.20 -6.26 -9.23
C GLY A 61 -1.95 -4.98 -9.62
N TRP A 62 -3.29 -5.06 -9.78
CA TRP A 62 -4.13 -3.94 -10.23
C TRP A 62 -3.81 -2.59 -9.55
N ALA A 63 -3.83 -2.54 -8.23
CA ALA A 63 -3.58 -1.30 -7.48
C ALA A 63 -2.13 -0.78 -7.68
N ALA A 64 -1.15 -1.66 -7.85
CA ALA A 64 0.24 -1.29 -8.10
C ALA A 64 0.42 -0.77 -9.53
N GLY A 65 -0.21 -1.42 -10.51
CA GLY A 65 -0.21 -1.02 -11.91
C GLY A 65 -0.80 0.36 -12.13
N ILE A 66 -1.96 0.65 -11.50
CA ILE A 66 -2.58 1.98 -11.57
C ILE A 66 -1.67 3.06 -10.97
N ARG A 67 -1.06 2.81 -9.81
CA ARG A 67 -0.10 3.75 -9.20
C ARG A 67 1.11 3.99 -10.07
N PHE A 68 1.66 2.93 -10.67
CA PHE A 68 2.78 3.01 -11.59
C PHE A 68 2.42 3.87 -12.81
N ALA A 69 1.30 3.59 -13.47
CA ALA A 69 0.83 4.34 -14.63
C ALA A 69 0.61 5.83 -14.30
N LEU A 70 -0.03 6.14 -13.16
CA LEU A 70 -0.24 7.53 -12.73
C LEU A 70 1.08 8.26 -12.43
N LYS A 71 2.05 7.56 -11.82
CA LYS A 71 3.38 8.12 -11.55
C LYS A 71 4.14 8.40 -12.83
N GLU A 72 4.12 7.47 -13.78
CA GLU A 72 4.74 7.63 -15.10
C GLU A 72 4.08 8.75 -15.91
N PHE A 73 2.75 8.82 -15.89
CA PHE A 73 1.98 9.90 -16.50
C PHE A 73 2.38 11.25 -15.90
N SER A 74 2.34 11.38 -14.57
CA SER A 74 2.73 12.61 -13.89
C SER A 74 4.17 13.02 -14.23
N ARG A 75 5.11 12.07 -14.26
CA ARG A 75 6.51 12.34 -14.61
C ARG A 75 6.66 12.86 -16.05
N LYS A 76 5.94 12.26 -17.00
CA LYS A 76 6.03 12.61 -18.42
C LYS A 76 5.44 14.00 -18.71
N TYR A 77 4.39 14.38 -17.99
CA TYR A 77 3.66 15.62 -18.26
C TYR A 77 3.95 16.74 -17.25
N SER A 78 4.74 16.51 -16.20
CA SER A 78 5.16 17.56 -15.26
C SER A 78 6.20 18.52 -15.82
N GLU A 79 6.97 18.12 -16.85
CA GLU A 79 7.95 19.02 -17.51
C GLU A 79 7.32 19.90 -18.60
N HIS A 80 6.06 19.66 -18.96
CA HIS A 80 5.33 20.40 -19.98
C HIS A 80 4.22 21.31 -19.41
N MET A 81 4.14 21.45 -18.08
CA MET A 81 3.34 22.45 -17.36
C MET A 81 4.23 23.38 -16.56
#